data_AF-A0A960HYK3-F1
#
_entry.id   AF-A0A960HYK3-F1
#
_cell.length_a   1.000
_cell.length_b   1.000
_cell.length_c   1.000
_cell.angle_alpha   90.00
_cell.angle_beta   90.00
_cell.angle_gamma   90.00
#
_symmetry.space_group_name_H-M   'P 1'
#
loop_
_entity.id
_entity.type
_entity.pdbx_description
1 polymer ?
#
loop_
_entity_poly.entity_id
_entity_poly.type
_entity_poly.pdbx_seq_one_letter_code
_entity_poly.pdbx_strand_id
1 'polypeptide(L)'
;KRFEEVLRGTVSDVAAHFDEHPPRGEFVVVLAAHIPEQREPSSEEIRRLMLTLLNSGLRSKEVAKELAATFGLSARDAYERVIEAQREQDQPR
;
A
#
# COMPACT_ATOMS: atom_id res chain seq x y z
N LYS A 1 26.82 16.44 36.85
CA LYS A 1 26.90 15.63 35.60
C LYS A 1 25.47 15.50 35.07
N ARG A 2 25.16 16.03 33.89
CA ARG A 2 23.84 15.87 33.25
C ARG A 2 23.81 14.46 32.65
N PHE A 3 22.78 13.68 32.98
CA PHE A 3 22.56 12.37 32.38
C PHE A 3 21.51 12.56 31.29
N GLU A 4 21.96 12.81 30.07
CA GLU A 4 21.11 12.81 28.88
C GLU A 4 21.26 11.42 28.22
N GLU A 5 20.16 10.70 28.07
CA GLU A 5 20.09 9.36 27.47
C GLU A 5 19.23 9.42 26.21
N VAL A 6 19.72 8.81 25.12
CA VAL A 6 18.98 8.73 23.85
C VAL A 6 18.89 7.27 23.44
N LEU A 7 17.66 6.78 23.36
CA LEU A 7 17.35 5.42 22.92
C LEU A 7 16.63 5.46 21.57
N ARG A 8 16.98 4.54 20.70
CA ARG A 8 16.36 4.37 19.37
C ARG A 8 16.04 2.91 19.18
N GLY A 9 14.89 2.62 18.61
CA GLY A 9 14.43 1.26 18.37
C GLY A 9 12.96 1.24 18.02
N THR A 10 12.37 0.06 17.99
CA THR A 10 10.92 -0.07 17.93
C THR A 10 10.31 0.39 19.25
N VAL A 11 9.01 0.69 19.23
CA VAL A 11 8.27 1.04 20.46
C VAL A 11 8.40 -0.07 21.49
N SER A 12 8.39 -1.34 21.05
CA SER A 12 8.53 -2.50 21.93
C SER A 12 9.90 -2.59 22.60
N ASP A 13 10.97 -2.32 21.86
CA ASP A 13 12.34 -2.36 22.41
C ASP A 13 12.53 -1.27 23.47
N VAL A 14 12.04 -0.06 23.18
CA VAL A 14 12.13 1.08 24.10
C VAL A 14 11.26 0.84 25.33
N ALA A 15 10.08 0.25 25.18
CA ALA A 15 9.22 -0.11 26.31
C ALA A 15 9.90 -1.14 27.23
N ALA A 16 10.44 -2.23 26.67
CA ALA A 16 11.15 -3.26 27.44
C ALA A 16 12.35 -2.69 28.21
N HIS A 17 13.10 -1.75 27.61
CA HIS A 17 14.21 -1.08 28.29
C HIS A 17 13.74 -0.31 29.53
N PHE A 18 12.63 0.42 29.43
CA PHE A 18 12.10 1.22 30.54
C PHE A 18 11.34 0.40 31.59
N ASP A 19 10.90 -0.82 31.26
CA ASP A 19 10.42 -1.79 32.26
C ASP A 19 11.55 -2.22 33.20
N GLU A 20 12.75 -2.45 32.66
CA GLU A 20 13.95 -2.82 33.44
C GLU A 20 14.63 -1.61 34.10
N HIS A 21 14.59 -0.44 33.44
CA HIS A 21 15.25 0.79 33.86
C HIS A 21 14.25 1.94 33.95
N PRO A 22 13.52 2.10 35.07
CA PRO A 22 12.49 3.12 35.18
C PRO A 22 13.01 4.53 34.86
N PRO A 23 12.33 5.29 33.98
CA PRO A 23 12.79 6.61 33.58
C PRO A 23 12.76 7.57 34.78
N ARG A 24 13.75 8.46 34.87
CA ARG A 24 13.84 9.48 35.95
C ARG A 24 13.74 10.88 35.37
N GLY A 25 12.72 11.62 35.77
CA GLY A 25 12.50 13.00 35.31
C GLY A 25 11.65 13.08 34.04
N GLU A 26 11.84 14.15 33.28
CA GLU A 26 11.13 14.38 32.01
C GLU A 26 11.85 13.68 30.85
N PHE A 27 11.10 13.13 29.90
CA PHE A 27 11.64 12.55 28.68
C PHE A 27 10.75 12.87 27.47
N VAL A 28 11.31 12.72 26.27
CA VAL A 28 10.64 13.00 25.01
C VAL A 28 10.60 11.72 24.17
N VAL A 29 9.41 11.37 23.68
CA VAL A 29 9.23 10.26 22.73
C VAL A 29 8.99 10.84 21.34
N VAL A 30 9.81 10.41 20.37
CA VAL A 30 9.63 10.77 18.96
C VAL A 30 9.17 9.52 18.21
N LEU A 31 7.94 9.55 17.72
CA LEU A 31 7.37 8.46 16.93
C LEU A 31 7.51 8.78 15.45
N ALA A 32 8.02 7.82 14.67
CA ALA A 32 7.97 7.91 13.22
C ALA A 32 6.52 7.81 12.75
N ALA A 33 6.16 8.62 11.75
CA ALA A 33 4.86 8.50 11.11
C ALA A 33 4.74 7.14 10.42
N HIS A 34 3.56 6.54 10.47
CA HIS A 34 3.25 5.36 9.67
C HIS A 34 3.31 5.76 8.19
N ILE A 35 4.26 5.21 7.45
CA ILE A 35 4.30 5.29 6.00
C ILE A 35 3.54 4.05 5.49
N PRO A 36 2.39 4.21 4.81
CA PRO A 36 1.71 3.06 4.24
C PRO A 36 2.68 2.31 3.33
N GLU A 37 2.88 1.03 3.61
CA GLU A 37 3.59 0.17 2.68
C GLU A 37 2.84 0.22 1.35
N GLN A 38 3.52 0.64 0.29
CA GLN A 38 3.01 0.53 -1.07
C GLN A 38 3.04 -0.96 -1.43
N ARG A 39 2.03 -1.70 -0.95
CA ARG A 39 1.84 -3.08 -1.32
C ARG A 39 1.51 -3.13 -2.81
N GLU A 40 2.27 -3.93 -3.55
CA GLU A 40 1.92 -4.22 -4.94
C GLU A 40 0.51 -4.83 -4.98
N PRO A 41 -0.40 -4.27 -5.80
CA PRO A 41 -1.75 -4.77 -5.88
C PRO A 41 -1.75 -6.19 -6.42
N SER A 42 -2.53 -7.05 -5.79
CA SER A 42 -2.68 -8.43 -6.26
C SER A 42 -3.40 -8.46 -7.60
N SER A 43 -3.13 -9.48 -8.42
CA SER A 43 -3.82 -9.69 -9.70
C SER A 43 -5.34 -9.73 -9.54
N GLU A 44 -5.84 -10.27 -8.43
CA GLU A 44 -7.26 -10.35 -8.14
C GLU A 44 -7.88 -8.98 -7.82
N GLU A 45 -7.17 -8.10 -7.10
CA GLU A 45 -7.62 -6.72 -6.85
C GLU A 45 -7.73 -5.92 -8.15
N ILE A 46 -6.72 -6.04 -9.01
CA ILE A 46 -6.71 -5.41 -10.34
C ILE A 46 -7.90 -5.93 -11.15
N ARG A 47 -8.11 -7.25 -11.16
CA ARG A 47 -9.21 -7.89 -11.90
C ARG A 47 -10.59 -7.45 -11.42
N ARG A 48 -10.80 -7.39 -10.10
CA ARG A 48 -12.08 -6.94 -9.53
C ARG A 48 -12.41 -5.50 -9.91
N LEU A 49 -11.46 -4.58 -9.79
CA LEU A 49 -11.68 -3.19 -10.16
C LEU A 49 -11.92 -3.07 -11.67
N MET A 50 -11.12 -3.74 -12.48
CA MET A 50 -11.27 -3.76 -13.94
C MET A 50 -12.67 -4.22 -14.38
N LEU A 51 -13.16 -5.34 -13.85
CA LEU A 51 -14.50 -5.85 -14.15
C LEU A 51 -15.58 -4.88 -13.69
N THR A 52 -15.41 -4.25 -12.53
CA THR A 52 -16.36 -3.25 -12.02
C THR A 52 -16.47 -2.06 -12.97
N LEU A 53 -15.33 -1.55 -13.46
CA LEU A 53 -15.28 -0.43 -14.37
C LEU A 53 -15.84 -0.80 -15.76
N LEU A 54 -15.50 -1.98 -16.28
CA LEU A 54 -16.08 -2.48 -17.54
C LEU A 54 -17.61 -2.64 -17.44
N ASN A 55 -18.11 -3.21 -16.34
CA ASN A 55 -19.54 -3.38 -16.09
C ASN A 55 -20.28 -2.06 -15.88
N SER A 56 -19.56 -1.00 -15.47
CA SER A 56 -20.13 0.35 -15.38
C SER A 56 -20.27 1.06 -16.74
N GLY A 57 -19.82 0.42 -17.83
CA GLY A 57 -19.93 0.94 -19.20
C GLY A 57 -18.75 1.79 -19.67
N LEU A 58 -17.66 1.85 -18.89
CA LEU A 58 -16.43 2.54 -19.30
C LEU A 58 -15.73 1.82 -20.44
N ARG A 59 -15.15 2.58 -21.38
CA ARG A 59 -14.37 1.99 -22.49
C ARG A 59 -13.02 1.48 -21.99
N SER A 60 -12.44 0.49 -22.66
CA SER A 60 -11.16 -0.14 -22.28
C SER A 60 -10.03 0.85 -21.98
N LYS A 61 -9.97 1.96 -22.74
CA LYS A 61 -8.98 3.03 -22.56
C LYS A 61 -9.18 3.81 -21.25
N GLU A 62 -10.43 4.02 -20.85
CA GLU A 62 -10.77 4.72 -19.60
C GLU A 62 -10.52 3.81 -18.41
N VAL A 63 -10.89 2.53 -18.52
CA VAL A 63 -10.58 1.51 -17.51
C VAL A 63 -9.07 1.40 -17.27
N ALA A 64 -8.27 1.33 -18.33
CA ALA A 64 -6.80 1.27 -18.21
C ALA A 64 -6.22 2.51 -17.50
N LYS A 65 -6.78 3.70 -17.77
CA LYS A 65 -6.36 4.94 -17.12
C LYS A 65 -6.66 4.92 -15.62
N GLU A 66 -7.83 4.43 -15.24
CA GLU A 66 -8.25 4.33 -13.85
C GLU A 66 -7.44 3.30 -13.07
N LEU A 67 -7.14 2.14 -13.69
CA LEU A 67 -6.26 1.12 -13.12
C LEU A 67 -4.85 1.67 -12.90
N ALA A 68 -4.28 2.38 -13.88
CA ALA A 68 -2.97 3.00 -13.76
C ALA A 68 -2.92 4.03 -12.62
N ALA A 69 -3.96 4.86 -12.49
CA ALA A 69 -4.06 5.86 -11.43
C ALA A 69 -4.23 5.23 -10.03
N THR A 70 -5.05 4.18 -9.92
CA THR A 70 -5.36 3.53 -8.64
C THR A 70 -4.21 2.66 -8.14
N PHE A 71 -3.54 1.95 -9.05
CA PHE A 71 -2.56 0.91 -8.72
C PHE A 71 -1.10 1.30 -9.06
N GLY A 72 -0.88 2.50 -9.60
CA GLY A 72 0.46 2.95 -10.00
C GLY A 72 1.05 2.17 -11.18
N LEU A 73 0.23 1.46 -11.95
CA LEU A 73 0.67 0.68 -13.10
C LEU A 73 1.06 1.58 -14.28
N SER A 74 1.96 1.11 -15.15
CA SER A 74 2.19 1.80 -16.41
C SER A 74 0.94 1.77 -17.29
N ALA A 75 0.72 2.82 -18.10
CA ALA A 75 -0.44 2.88 -18.99
C ALA A 75 -0.50 1.69 -19.98
N ARG A 76 0.68 1.17 -20.36
CA ARG A 76 0.80 -0.01 -21.21
C ARG A 76 0.34 -1.27 -20.48
N ASP A 77 0.88 -1.50 -19.29
CA ASP A 77 0.57 -2.67 -18.46
C ASP A 77 -0.91 -2.74 -18.07
N ALA A 78 -1.51 -1.59 -17.77
CA ALA A 78 -2.92 -1.49 -17.47
C ALA A 78 -3.78 -1.80 -18.71
N TYR A 79 -3.39 -1.31 -19.88
CA TYR A 79 -4.12 -1.54 -21.13
C TYR A 79 -4.06 -3.00 -21.59
N GLU A 80 -2.88 -3.62 -21.56
CA GLU A 80 -2.70 -5.03 -21.93
C GLU A 80 -3.62 -5.94 -21.10
N ARG A 81 -3.68 -5.74 -19.78
CA ARG A 81 -4.56 -6.50 -18.87
C ARG A 81 -6.04 -6.34 -19.20
N VAL A 82 -6.48 -5.15 -19.59
CA VAL A 82 -7.87 -4.89 -19.99
C VAL A 82 -8.21 -5.64 -21.28
N ILE A 83 -7.32 -5.65 -22.26
CA ILE A 83 -7.52 -6.35 -23.52
C ILE A 83 -7.51 -7.88 -23.32
N GLU A 84 -6.62 -8.40 -22.48
CA GLU A 84 -6.58 -9.83 -22.14
C GLU A 84 -7.90 -10.28 -21.50
N ALA A 85 -8.41 -9.52 -20.53
CA ALA A 85 -9.68 -9.85 -19.87
C ALA A 85 -10.88 -9.79 -20.83
N GLN A 86 -10.88 -8.88 -21.80
CA GLN A 86 -11.92 -8.83 -22.84
C GLN A 86 -11.85 -10.04 -23.77
N ARG A 87 -10.64 -10.47 -24.15
CA ARG A 87 -10.45 -11.67 -24.97
C ARG A 87 -10.93 -12.94 -24.26
N GLU A 88 -10.69 -13.06 -22.95
CA GLU A 88 -11.20 -14.16 -22.15
C GLU A 88 -12.73 -14.16 -22.03
N GLN A 89 -13.38 -12.99 -22.07
CA GLN A 89 -14.85 -12.88 -22.06
C GLN A 89 -15.49 -13.21 -23.41
N ASP A 90 -14.83 -12.85 -24.51
CA ASP A 90 -15.33 -13.12 -25.88
C ASP A 90 -15.11 -14.56 -26.35
N GLN A 91 -14.39 -15.38 -25.59
CA GLN A 91 -14.20 -16.79 -25.87
C GLN A 91 -15.11 -17.65 -24.97
N PRO A 92 -16.37 -17.92 -25.38
CA PRO A 92 -17.22 -18.83 -24.64
C PRO A 92 -16.63 -20.23 -24.74
N ARG A 93 -16.53 -20.89 -23.57
CA ARG A 93 -16.13 -22.29 -23.44
C ARG A 93 -17.20 -23.22 -24.00
#